data_AF-A0A8S2ZA71-F1
#
_entry.id   AF-A0A8S2ZA71-F1
#
_cell.length_a   1.000
_cell.length_b   1.000
_cell.length_c   1.000
_cell.angle_alpha   90.00
_cell.angle_beta   90.00
_cell.angle_gamma   90.00
#
_symmetry.space_group_name_H-M   'P 1'
#
loop_
_entity.id
_entity.type
_entity.pdbx_description
1 polymer ?
#
loop_
_entity_poly.entity_id
_entity_poly.type
_entity_poly.pdbx_seq_one_letter_code
_entity_poly.pdbx_strand_id
1 'polypeptide(L)' 'MQFALAEIKFAVIRLLQNYTILPSELANNELELVEMVTIAPKQVMVRLEKRTDRE' A
#
# COMPACT_ATOMS: atom_id res chain seq x y z
N MET A 1 -12.12 -1.98 17.84
CA MET A 1 -11.78 -2.42 16.46
C MET A 1 -12.26 -1.48 15.35
N GLN A 2 -13.41 -0.81 15.49
CA GLN A 2 -13.93 0.08 14.43
C GLN A 2 -12.98 1.24 14.06
N PHE A 3 -12.25 1.79 15.04
CA PHE A 3 -11.26 2.84 14.82
C PHE A 3 -10.11 2.40 13.91
N ALA A 4 -9.48 1.27 14.19
CA ALA A 4 -8.35 0.77 13.38
C ALA A 4 -8.76 0.55 11.91
N LEU A 5 -9.97 0.02 11.67
CA LEU A 5 -10.50 -0.13 10.32
C LEU A 5 -10.73 1.21 9.63
N ALA A 6 -11.25 2.20 10.36
CA ALA A 6 -11.47 3.54 9.83
C ALA A 6 -10.14 4.23 9.47
N GLU A 7 -9.12 4.10 10.31
CA GLU A 7 -7.77 4.64 10.05
C GLU A 7 -7.14 4.02 8.81
N ILE A 8 -7.20 2.69 8.67
CA ILE A 8 -6.69 2.00 7.49
C ILE A 8 -7.42 2.47 6.23
N LYS A 9 -8.76 2.54 6.27
CA LYS A 9 -9.56 3.03 5.14
C LYS A 9 -9.18 4.45 4.76
N PHE A 10 -9.04 5.33 5.75
CA PHE A 10 -8.70 6.73 5.53
C PHE A 10 -7.29 6.90 4.95
N ALA A 11 -6.31 6.15 5.46
CA ALA A 11 -4.95 6.13 4.93
C ALA A 11 -4.91 5.67 3.47
N VAL A 12 -5.63 4.59 3.14
CA VAL A 12 -5.72 4.07 1.76
C VAL A 12 -6.39 5.07 0.83
N ILE A 13 -7.48 5.73 1.25
CA ILE A 13 -8.15 6.75 0.45
C ILE A 13 -7.19 7.91 0.13
N ARG A 14 -6.50 8.45 1.15
CA ARG A 14 -5.54 9.54 0.94
C ARG A 14 -4.41 9.15 0.00
N LEU A 15 -3.92 7.92 0.11
CA LEU A 15 -2.88 7.41 -0.79
C LEU A 15 -3.36 7.37 -2.24
N LEU A 16 -4.53 6.78 -2.50
CA LEU A 16 -5.09 6.63 -3.86
C LEU A 16 -5.55 7.95 -4.49
N GLN A 17 -5.91 8.94 -3.67
CA GLN A 17 -6.27 10.29 -4.14
C GLN A 17 -5.04 11.08 -4.62
N ASN A 18 -3.87 10.86 -4.00
CA ASN A 18 -2.68 11.68 -4.25
C ASN A 18 -1.61 10.94 -5.05
N TYR A 19 -1.69 9.61 -5.16
CA TYR A 19 -0.67 8.78 -5.78
C TYR A 19 -1.27 7.67 -6.65
N THR A 20 -0.62 7.41 -7.77
CA THR A 20 -0.82 6.23 -8.61
C THR A 20 0.15 5.15 -8.13
N ILE A 21 -0.37 3.97 -7.82
CA ILE A 21 0.46 2.81 -7.46
C ILE A 21 1.00 2.19 -8.74
N LEU A 22 2.33 2.20 -8.89
CA LEU A 22 3.01 1.62 -10.04
C LEU A 22 3.32 0.15 -9.79
N PRO A 23 3.39 -0.69 -10.85
CA PRO A 23 3.88 -2.04 -10.72
C PRO A 23 5.31 -2.06 -10.16
N SER A 24 5.61 -3.05 -9.32
CA SER A 24 6.95 -3.29 -8.79
C SER A 24 7.91 -3.65 -9.92
N GLU A 25 9.16 -3.20 -9.85
CA GLU A 25 10.22 -3.60 -10.80
C GLU A 25 10.88 -4.93 -10.41
N LEU A 26 10.54 -5.49 -9.24
CA LEU A 26 10.98 -6.83 -8.86
C LEU A 26 10.33 -7.84 -9.81
N ALA A 27 11.16 -8.45 -10.65
CA ALA A 27 10.83 -9.20 -11.86
C ALA A 27 9.93 -10.44 -11.66
N ASN A 28 9.46 -10.71 -10.44
CA ASN A 28 8.73 -11.91 -10.07
C ASN A 28 7.37 -11.63 -9.41
N ASN A 29 7.01 -10.37 -9.06
CA ASN A 29 5.72 -10.06 -8.40
C ASN A 29 5.40 -11.00 -7.20
N GLU A 30 6.42 -11.62 -6.60
CA GLU A 30 6.26 -12.57 -5.51
C GLU A 30 6.00 -11.79 -4.22
N LEU A 31 4.73 -11.49 -3.99
CA LEU A 31 4.24 -11.16 -2.67
C LEU A 31 4.23 -12.47 -1.87
N GLU A 32 5.27 -12.69 -1.07
CA GLU A 32 5.29 -13.77 -0.09
C GLU A 32 4.17 -13.51 0.93
N LEU A 33 3.05 -14.23 0.76
CA LEU A 33 2.04 -14.32 1.78
C LEU A 33 2.64 -15.16 2.92
N VAL A 34 3.16 -14.49 3.95
CA VAL A 34 3.63 -15.18 5.15
C VAL A 34 2.39 -15.73 5.87
N GLU A 35 2.14 -17.02 5.70
CA GLU A 35 1.11 -17.75 6.43
C GLU A 35 1.42 -17.70 7.93
N MET A 36 0.64 -16.87 8.63
CA MET A 36 0.48 -16.80 10.08
C MET A 36 1.71 -16.37 10.91
N VAL A 37 1.48 -15.41 11.80
CA VAL A 37 2.31 -15.13 13.00
C VAL A 37 3.65 -14.38 12.80
N THR A 38 3.68 -13.28 12.04
CA THR A 38 4.73 -12.27 12.29
C THR A 38 4.14 -11.02 12.91
N ILE A 39 4.56 -10.75 14.16
CA ILE A 39 4.21 -9.57 14.98
C ILE A 39 4.78 -8.28 14.37
N ALA A 40 5.74 -8.40 13.45
CA ALA A 40 6.31 -7.29 12.71
C ALA A 40 6.01 -7.45 11.21
N PRO A 41 5.33 -6.48 10.57
CA PRO A 41 5.11 -6.54 9.13
C PRO A 41 6.45 -6.48 8.40
N LYS A 42 6.70 -7.44 7.50
CA LYS A 42 7.81 -7.35 6.53
C LYS A 42 7.62 -6.05 5.74
N GLN A 43 8.67 -5.23 5.65
CA GLN A 43 8.59 -3.97 4.91
C GLN A 43 8.27 -4.26 3.44
N VAL A 44 7.20 -3.66 2.93
CA VAL A 44 6.81 -3.76 1.52
C VAL A 44 7.19 -2.46 0.84
N MET A 45 8.08 -2.55 -0.15
CA MET A 45 8.44 -1.41 -0.98
C MET A 45 7.39 -1.24 -2.08
N VAL A 46 6.74 -0.07 -2.11
CA VAL A 46 5.77 0.29 -3.14
C VAL A 46 6.29 1.44 -3.98
N ARG A 47 6.07 1.37 -5.29
CA ARG A 47 6.37 2.47 -6.21
C ARG A 47 5.14 3.33 -6.35
N LEU A 48 5.29 4.61 -6.07
CA LEU A 48 4.21 5.59 -6.13
C LEU A 48 4.62 6.71 -7.08
N GLU A 49 3.71 7.07 -7.97
CA GLU A 49 3.81 8.29 -8.77
C GLU A 49 2.81 9.30 -8.24
N LYS A 50 3.25 10.55 -8.04
CA LYS A 50 2.33 11.60 -7.59
C LYS A 50 1.27 11.86 -8.67
N ARG A 51 0.01 11.76 -8.29
CA ARG A 51 -1.09 12.17 -9.17
C ARG A 51 -0.96 13.67 -9.38
N THR A 52 -0.74 14.02 -10.63
CA THR A 52 -0.77 15.40 -11.10
C THR A 52 -2.11 15.58 -11.79
N ASP A 53 -3.19 15.55 -11.02
CA ASP A 53 -4.47 16.05 -11.54
C ASP A 53 -4.34 17.59 -11.41
N ARG A 54 -3.89 18.28 -12.47
CA ARG A 54 -4.70 18.89 -13.56
C ARG A 54 -5.88 19.67 -12.98
N GLU A 55 -5.80 20.98 -13.17
CA GLU A 55 -6.85 22.02 -13.18
C GLU A 55 -8.28 21.59 -12.81
#